data_AF-A0A7C5M2K4-F1
#
_entry.id   AF-A0A7C5M2K4-F1
#
_cell.length_a   1.000
_cell.length_b   1.000
_cell.length_c   1.000
_cell.angle_alpha   90.00
_cell.angle_beta   90.00
_cell.angle_gamma   90.00
#
_symmetry.space_group_name_H-M   'P 1'
#
loop_
_entity.id
_entity.type
_entity.pdbx_description
1 polymer ?
#
loop_
_entity_poly.entity_id
_entity_poly.type
_entity_poly.pdbx_seq_one_letter_code
_entity_poly.pdbx_strand_id
1 'polypeptide(L)'
;MRRTFHRLLLILTISLLCLTCKKEERQPASAPGKPQLIPVPRKILKRQGAVNLGREFYLLTDVSDSASAAPTNYLKKELQKLVGDFVEVADRFTNKKYRQTISLLLEEEHSPEQGYELTITSSQISIIAADAAGLYHGS
;
A
#
# COMPACT_ATOMS: atom_id res chain seq x y z
N MET A 1 10.46 64.60 1.73
CA MET A 1 11.42 63.50 2.02
C MET A 1 10.85 62.33 2.85
N ARG A 2 9.88 62.50 3.78
CA ARG A 2 9.34 61.38 4.57
C ARG A 2 8.58 60.29 3.78
N ARG A 3 7.88 60.65 2.70
CA ARG A 3 7.07 59.70 1.90
C ARG A 3 7.89 58.72 1.05
N THR A 4 9.09 59.11 0.61
CA THR A 4 9.97 58.25 -0.18
C THR A 4 10.65 57.19 0.69
N PHE A 5 10.97 57.53 1.94
CA PHE A 5 11.60 56.62 2.90
C PHE A 5 10.68 55.44 3.29
N HIS A 6 9.38 55.68 3.50
CA HIS A 6 8.43 54.61 3.80
C HIS A 6 8.19 53.66 2.62
N ARG A 7 8.21 54.16 1.38
CA ARG A 7 8.09 53.31 0.19
C ARG A 7 9.30 52.39 0.02
N LEU A 8 10.50 52.91 0.29
CA LEU A 8 11.75 52.13 0.24
C LEU A 8 11.79 51.05 1.31
N LEU A 9 11.37 51.37 2.54
CA LEU A 9 11.29 50.41 3.64
C LEU A 9 10.31 49.26 3.33
N LEU A 10 9.15 49.58 2.75
CA LEU A 10 8.10 48.60 2.45
C LEU A 10 8.52 47.62 1.34
N ILE A 11 9.23 48.11 0.32
CA ILE A 11 9.80 47.27 -0.74
C ILE A 11 10.86 46.33 -0.17
N LEU A 12 11.72 46.83 0.72
CA LEU A 12 12.77 46.02 1.35
C LEU A 12 12.17 44.88 2.19
N THR A 13 11.10 45.14 2.95
CA THR A 13 10.43 44.12 3.76
C THR A 13 9.75 43.04 2.91
N ILE A 14 9.16 43.41 1.76
CA ILE A 14 8.54 42.43 0.84
C ILE A 14 9.62 41.56 0.20
N SER A 15 10.74 42.15 -0.20
CA SER A 15 11.86 41.42 -0.81
C SER A 15 12.50 40.43 0.19
N LEU A 16 12.62 40.82 1.47
CA LEU A 16 13.10 39.92 2.52
C LEU A 16 12.14 38.73 2.77
N LEU A 17 10.83 38.94 2.68
CA LEU A 17 9.83 37.88 2.87
C LEU A 17 9.85 36.83 1.76
N CYS A 18 10.15 37.23 0.53
CA CYS A 18 10.27 36.32 -0.62
C CYS A 18 11.53 35.43 -0.55
N LEU A 19 12.59 35.87 0.14
CA LEU A 19 13.84 35.12 0.28
C LEU A 19 13.77 34.02 1.35
N THR A 20 12.77 34.04 2.25
CA THR A 20 12.57 32.99 3.26
C THR A 20 11.77 31.78 2.78
N CYS A 21 11.31 31.75 1.53
CA CYS A 21 10.81 30.53 0.89
C CYS A 21 11.97 29.56 0.57
N LYS A 22 12.64 29.06 1.62
CA LYS A 22 13.49 27.88 1.50
C LYS A 22 12.59 26.71 1.13
N LYS A 23 12.59 26.39 -0.16
CA LYS A 23 12.02 25.17 -0.71
C LYS A 23 12.75 24.02 -0.03
N GLU A 24 12.10 23.41 0.95
CA GLU A 24 12.60 22.22 1.63
C GLU A 24 12.70 21.11 0.58
N GLU A 25 13.91 20.95 0.06
CA GLU A 25 14.24 19.91 -0.91
C GLU A 25 14.21 18.58 -0.15
N ARG A 26 13.01 17.99 -0.09
CA ARG A 26 12.80 16.63 0.42
C ARG A 26 13.74 15.74 -0.38
N GLN A 27 14.84 15.31 0.26
CA GLN A 27 15.69 14.26 -0.25
C GLN A 27 14.79 13.09 -0.67
N PRO A 28 14.91 12.57 -1.91
CA PRO A 28 14.20 11.38 -2.29
C PRO A 28 14.64 10.28 -1.33
N ALA A 29 13.70 9.75 -0.55
CA ALA A 29 13.93 8.59 0.28
C ALA A 29 14.56 7.51 -0.62
N SER A 30 15.73 7.02 -0.22
CA SER A 30 16.45 5.96 -0.95
C SER A 30 15.46 4.85 -1.28
N ALA A 31 15.32 4.54 -2.57
CA ALA A 31 14.36 3.53 -3.02
C ALA A 31 14.56 2.26 -2.20
N PRO A 32 13.51 1.72 -1.56
CA PRO A 32 13.65 0.51 -0.75
C PRO A 32 14.25 -0.59 -1.62
N GLY A 33 15.26 -1.28 -1.07
CA GLY A 33 15.90 -2.41 -1.74
C GLY A 33 14.86 -3.41 -2.22
N LYS A 34 15.07 -4.00 -3.39
CA LYS A 34 14.12 -4.94 -4.00
C LYS A 34 13.87 -6.10 -3.02
N PRO A 35 12.62 -6.38 -2.62
CA PRO A 35 12.33 -7.51 -1.74
C PRO A 35 12.78 -8.80 -2.44
N GLN A 36 13.56 -9.60 -1.71
CA GLN A 36 13.96 -10.95 -2.14
C GLN A 36 13.03 -11.94 -1.44
N LEU A 37 12.26 -12.68 -2.23
CA LEU A 37 11.40 -13.75 -1.75
C LEU A 37 12.16 -15.06 -1.74
N ILE A 38 12.02 -15.82 -0.65
CA ILE A 38 12.52 -17.18 -0.50
C ILE A 38 11.34 -18.03 0.00
N PRO A 39 10.92 -19.09 -0.73
CA PRO A 39 11.48 -19.54 -2.01
C PRO A 39 11.25 -18.53 -3.13
N VAL A 40 12.08 -18.62 -4.18
CA VAL A 40 11.93 -17.75 -5.36
C VAL A 40 10.65 -18.17 -6.10
N PRO A 41 9.73 -17.23 -6.42
CA PRO A 41 8.53 -17.56 -7.18
C PRO A 41 8.87 -18.19 -8.53
N ARG A 42 8.13 -19.23 -8.91
CA ARG A 42 8.32 -19.97 -10.17
C ARG A 42 8.26 -19.08 -11.41
N LYS A 43 7.43 -18.03 -11.38
CA LYS A 43 7.23 -17.06 -12.47
C LYS A 43 7.05 -15.67 -11.89
N ILE A 44 7.75 -14.68 -12.45
CA ILE A 44 7.62 -13.26 -12.09
C ILE A 44 7.46 -12.44 -13.35
N LEU A 45 6.34 -11.74 -13.50
CA LEU A 45 6.11 -10.77 -14.56
C LEU A 45 6.24 -9.36 -13.96
N LYS A 46 7.29 -8.64 -14.33
CA LYS A 46 7.51 -7.28 -13.83
C LYS A 46 6.83 -6.26 -14.74
N ARG A 47 6.17 -5.29 -14.12
CA ARG A 47 5.62 -4.10 -14.76
C ARG A 47 6.17 -2.86 -14.06
N GLN A 48 6.15 -1.72 -14.73
CA GLN A 48 6.52 -0.46 -14.10
C GLN A 48 5.42 -0.02 -13.12
N GLY A 49 5.83 0.52 -11.98
CA GLY A 49 4.93 0.99 -10.93
C GLY A 49 5.33 0.47 -9.56
N ALA A 50 4.63 0.98 -8.54
CA ALA A 50 4.73 0.54 -7.17
C ALA A 50 3.37 0.69 -6.49
N VAL A 51 3.12 -0.14 -5.48
CA VAL A 51 2.00 0.04 -4.56
C VAL A 51 2.52 0.75 -3.31
N ASN A 52 1.79 1.76 -2.86
CA ASN A 52 2.04 2.42 -1.58
C ASN A 52 0.76 2.31 -0.77
N LEU A 53 0.69 1.33 0.12
CA LEU A 53 -0.44 1.20 1.04
C LEU A 53 -0.34 2.32 2.09
N GLY A 54 -1.33 3.20 2.12
CA GLY A 54 -1.45 4.26 3.11
C GLY A 54 -1.91 3.72 4.47
N ARG A 55 -2.33 4.62 5.36
CA ARG A 55 -2.93 4.24 6.64
C ARG A 55 -4.32 3.63 6.49
N GLU A 56 -4.97 3.84 5.35
CA GLU A 56 -6.32 3.35 5.08
C GLU A 56 -6.27 2.34 3.94
N PHE A 57 -6.14 1.07 4.30
CA PHE A 57 -6.32 -0.06 3.38
C PHE A 57 -7.14 -1.15 4.06
N TYR A 58 -7.74 -2.00 3.23
CA TYR A 58 -8.64 -3.06 3.70
C TYR A 58 -8.15 -4.41 3.22
N LEU A 59 -8.26 -5.41 4.10
CA LEU A 59 -8.08 -6.80 3.76
C LEU A 59 -9.42 -7.35 3.28
N LEU A 60 -9.54 -7.63 1.99
CA LEU A 60 -10.76 -8.18 1.38
C LEU A 60 -10.67 -9.70 1.32
N THR A 61 -11.70 -10.37 1.82
CA THR A 61 -11.83 -11.82 1.71
C THR A 61 -13.30 -12.23 1.72
N ASP A 62 -13.60 -13.48 1.40
CA ASP A 62 -14.89 -14.08 1.71
C ASP A 62 -14.94 -14.37 3.21
N VAL A 63 -15.67 -13.56 3.98
CA VAL A 63 -15.77 -13.74 5.44
C VAL A 63 -16.66 -14.91 5.85
N SER A 64 -17.45 -15.44 4.92
CA SER A 64 -18.31 -16.61 5.13
C SER A 64 -17.57 -17.91 4.86
N ASP A 65 -16.48 -17.86 4.09
CA ASP A 65 -15.63 -19.01 3.82
C ASP A 65 -14.68 -19.30 4.99
N SER A 66 -14.86 -20.47 5.60
CA SER A 66 -14.00 -20.94 6.69
C SER A 66 -12.55 -21.19 6.27
N ALA A 67 -12.30 -21.51 5.00
CA ALA A 67 -10.96 -21.82 4.50
C ALA A 67 -10.09 -20.56 4.35
N SER A 68 -10.70 -19.40 4.06
CA SER A 68 -9.98 -18.12 3.95
C SER A 68 -9.70 -17.50 5.33
N ALA A 69 -10.53 -17.80 6.33
CA ALA A 69 -10.54 -17.11 7.62
C ALA A 69 -9.20 -17.20 8.37
N ALA A 70 -8.55 -18.38 8.38
CA ALA A 70 -7.27 -18.56 9.08
C ALA A 70 -6.12 -17.78 8.41
N PRO A 71 -5.88 -17.90 7.09
CA PRO A 71 -4.91 -17.06 6.37
C PRO A 71 -5.17 -15.56 6.52
N THR A 72 -6.42 -15.11 6.40
CA THR A 72 -6.79 -13.70 6.56
C THR A 72 -6.44 -13.17 7.96
N ASN A 73 -6.79 -13.92 9.01
CA ASN A 73 -6.49 -13.52 10.38
C ASN A 73 -4.99 -13.53 10.68
N TYR A 74 -4.25 -14.48 10.11
CA TYR A 74 -2.79 -14.51 10.19
C TYR A 74 -2.18 -13.26 9.55
N LEU A 75 -2.52 -12.98 8.29
CA LEU A 75 -1.99 -11.83 7.56
C LEU A 75 -2.37 -10.51 8.24
N LYS A 76 -3.61 -10.38 8.72
CA LYS A 76 -4.04 -9.22 9.51
C LYS A 76 -3.10 -8.99 10.70
N LYS A 77 -2.83 -10.03 11.49
CA LYS A 77 -1.94 -9.93 12.66
C LYS A 77 -0.52 -9.53 12.28
N GLU A 78 0.04 -10.10 11.21
CA GLU A 78 1.38 -9.73 10.75
C GLU A 78 1.43 -8.28 10.27
N LEU A 79 0.44 -7.84 9.51
CA LEU A 79 0.34 -6.46 9.06
C LEU A 79 0.18 -5.49 10.24
N GLN A 80 -0.63 -5.84 11.24
CA GLN A 80 -0.82 -5.00 12.44
C GLN A 80 0.49 -4.77 13.20
N LYS A 81 1.42 -5.74 13.21
CA LYS A 81 2.76 -5.54 13.80
C LYS A 81 3.57 -4.48 13.05
N LEU A 82 3.34 -4.31 11.76
CA LEU A 82 4.10 -3.42 10.88
C LEU A 82 3.48 -2.03 10.79
N VAL A 83 2.15 -1.94 10.72
CA VAL A 83 1.42 -0.69 10.47
C VAL A 83 0.50 -0.24 11.60
N GLY A 84 0.37 -1.04 12.67
CA GLY A 84 -0.54 -0.80 13.79
C GLY A 84 -1.97 -1.28 13.54
N ASP A 85 -2.92 -0.84 14.37
CA ASP A 85 -4.30 -1.36 14.40
C ASP A 85 -5.20 -0.92 13.23
N PHE A 86 -4.65 -0.28 12.19
CA PHE A 86 -5.42 0.26 11.06
C PHE A 86 -5.86 -0.80 10.02
N VAL A 87 -5.55 -2.08 10.24
CA VAL A 87 -5.88 -3.15 9.29
C VAL A 87 -7.29 -3.66 9.54
N GLU A 88 -8.23 -3.24 8.71
CA GLU A 88 -9.62 -3.71 8.75
C GLU A 88 -9.87 -4.83 7.74
N VAL A 89 -10.67 -5.83 8.13
CA VAL A 89 -11.12 -6.90 7.25
C VAL A 89 -12.52 -6.56 6.75
N ALA A 90 -12.74 -6.69 5.45
CA ALA A 90 -14.04 -6.48 4.83
C ALA A 90 -14.41 -7.67 3.93
N ASP A 91 -15.71 -7.92 3.86
CA ASP A 91 -16.25 -8.94 2.96
C ASP A 91 -16.08 -8.50 1.50
N ARG A 92 -15.53 -9.38 0.66
CA ARG A 92 -15.37 -9.14 -0.78
C ARG A 92 -16.69 -8.97 -1.52
N PHE A 93 -17.81 -9.50 -0.98
CA PHE A 93 -19.14 -9.38 -1.58
C PHE A 93 -19.88 -8.10 -1.19
N THR A 94 -19.27 -7.24 -0.37
CA THR A 94 -19.84 -5.93 -0.07
C THR A 94 -19.84 -5.02 -1.30
N ASN A 95 -20.87 -4.18 -1.43
CA ASN A 95 -20.92 -3.15 -2.47
C ASN A 95 -20.03 -1.93 -2.14
N LYS A 96 -19.41 -1.89 -0.96
CA LYS A 96 -18.52 -0.80 -0.55
C LYS A 96 -17.24 -0.84 -1.39
N LYS A 97 -16.90 0.31 -1.99
CA LYS A 97 -15.65 0.47 -2.73
C LYS A 97 -14.54 0.90 -1.78
N TYR A 98 -13.40 0.22 -1.89
CA TYR A 98 -12.21 0.52 -1.11
C TYR A 98 -11.11 1.04 -2.02
N ARG A 99 -10.45 2.11 -1.61
CA ARG A 99 -9.43 2.77 -2.43
C ARG A 99 -8.15 1.95 -2.55
N GLN A 100 -7.76 1.27 -1.47
CA GLN A 100 -6.57 0.43 -1.40
C GLN A 100 -6.90 -0.88 -0.70
N THR A 101 -6.52 -1.99 -1.32
CA THR A 101 -6.92 -3.31 -0.84
C THR A 101 -5.80 -4.33 -0.93
N ILE A 102 -5.85 -5.30 -0.01
CA ILE A 102 -5.17 -6.58 -0.13
C ILE A 102 -6.27 -7.63 -0.20
N SER A 103 -6.38 -8.37 -1.29
CA SER A 103 -7.43 -9.37 -1.51
C SER A 103 -6.88 -10.78 -1.32
N LEU A 104 -7.59 -11.61 -0.56
CA LEU A 104 -7.31 -13.04 -0.40
C LEU A 104 -8.51 -13.81 -0.93
N LEU A 105 -8.31 -14.48 -2.06
CA LEU A 105 -9.37 -15.11 -2.84
C LEU A 105 -9.08 -16.59 -3.04
N LEU A 106 -10.07 -17.42 -2.70
CA LEU A 106 -10.09 -18.83 -3.06
C LEU A 106 -10.83 -19.00 -4.37
N GLU A 107 -10.17 -19.62 -5.33
CA GLU A 107 -10.70 -19.94 -6.66
C GLU A 107 -10.24 -21.37 -6.99
N GLU A 108 -11.16 -22.35 -6.88
CA GLU A 108 -10.83 -23.79 -6.99
C GLU A 108 -10.19 -24.18 -8.32
N GLU A 109 -10.49 -23.43 -9.39
CA GLU A 109 -9.90 -23.64 -10.72
C GLU A 109 -8.45 -23.17 -10.81
N HIS A 110 -7.95 -22.47 -9.80
CA HIS A 110 -6.56 -22.01 -9.73
C HIS A 110 -5.64 -23.21 -9.47
N SER A 111 -4.58 -23.36 -10.27
CA SER A 111 -3.67 -24.52 -10.23
C SER A 111 -2.22 -24.02 -10.28
N PRO A 112 -1.26 -24.59 -9.51
CA PRO A 112 -1.25 -25.90 -8.85
C PRO A 112 -1.54 -25.91 -7.33
N GLU A 113 -1.70 -27.12 -6.77
CA GLU A 113 -1.86 -27.43 -5.33
C GLU A 113 -0.90 -26.63 -4.44
N GLN A 114 -1.41 -26.01 -3.37
CA GLN A 114 -0.66 -25.10 -2.46
C GLN A 114 0.02 -23.88 -3.14
N GLY A 115 -0.18 -23.69 -4.45
CA GLY A 115 0.31 -22.55 -5.20
C GLY A 115 -0.57 -21.32 -4.99
N TYR A 116 -0.01 -20.17 -5.34
CA TYR A 116 -0.74 -18.91 -5.37
C TYR A 116 -0.29 -18.04 -6.54
N GLU A 117 -1.19 -17.15 -6.97
CA GLU A 117 -0.86 -16.02 -7.83
C GLU A 117 -0.91 -14.74 -7.00
N LEU A 118 0.17 -13.95 -7.07
CA LEU A 118 0.25 -12.65 -6.43
C LEU A 118 0.34 -11.57 -7.50
N THR A 119 -0.67 -10.71 -7.53
CA THR A 119 -0.75 -9.56 -8.44
C THR A 119 -0.66 -8.27 -7.65
N ILE A 120 0.19 -7.34 -8.09
CA ILE A 120 0.35 -6.02 -7.49
C ILE A 120 0.03 -4.95 -8.52
N THR A 121 -0.91 -4.07 -8.20
CA THR A 121 -1.24 -2.85 -8.95
C THR A 121 -1.02 -1.62 -8.08
N SER A 122 -1.31 -0.42 -8.59
CA SER A 122 -1.16 0.82 -7.81
C SER A 122 -2.14 0.95 -6.63
N SER A 123 -3.24 0.18 -6.63
CA SER A 123 -4.29 0.25 -5.61
C SER A 123 -4.64 -1.09 -4.98
N GLN A 124 -4.07 -2.20 -5.47
CA GLN A 124 -4.46 -3.53 -5.00
C GLN A 124 -3.28 -4.48 -4.98
N ILE A 125 -3.20 -5.28 -3.93
CA ILE A 125 -2.46 -6.53 -3.88
C ILE A 125 -3.50 -7.64 -3.89
N SER A 126 -3.39 -8.63 -4.77
CA SER A 126 -4.32 -9.76 -4.83
C SER A 126 -3.54 -11.06 -4.71
N ILE A 127 -3.97 -11.92 -3.79
CA ILE A 127 -3.48 -13.27 -3.59
C ILE A 127 -4.64 -14.21 -3.93
N ILE A 128 -4.45 -15.00 -4.98
CA ILE A 128 -5.43 -15.99 -5.44
C ILE A 128 -4.82 -17.37 -5.28
N ALA A 129 -5.56 -18.30 -4.69
CA ALA A 129 -5.13 -19.68 -4.48
C ALA A 129 -6.31 -20.66 -4.62
N ALA A 130 -5.99 -21.94 -4.82
CA ALA A 130 -6.99 -23.01 -4.87
C ALA A 130 -7.50 -23.40 -3.47
N ASP A 131 -6.65 -23.24 -2.46
CA ASP A 131 -6.86 -23.73 -1.11
C ASP A 131 -6.25 -22.78 -0.05
N ALA A 132 -6.57 -23.06 1.21
CA ALA A 132 -6.10 -22.26 2.34
C ALA A 132 -4.56 -22.26 2.49
N ALA A 133 -3.88 -23.35 2.09
CA ALA A 133 -2.43 -23.45 2.18
C ALA A 133 -1.75 -22.53 1.17
N GLY A 134 -2.26 -22.46 -0.07
CA GLY A 134 -1.81 -21.50 -1.08
C GLY A 134 -2.03 -20.05 -0.63
N LEU A 135 -3.18 -19.73 -0.02
CA LEU A 135 -3.39 -18.41 0.57
C LEU A 135 -2.38 -18.10 1.68
N TYR A 136 -2.06 -19.09 2.53
CA TYR A 136 -1.07 -18.94 3.59
C TYR A 136 0.34 -18.69 3.03
N HIS A 137 0.73 -19.40 1.97
CA HIS A 137 2.02 -19.19 1.30
C HIS A 137 2.13 -17.83 0.59
N GLY A 138 1.00 -17.29 0.11
CA GLY A 138 0.98 -15.99 -0.55
C GLY A 138 0.94 -14.79 0.39
N SER A 139 0.56 -15.01 1.66
CA SER A 139 0.40 -13.99 2.70
C SER A 139 1.72 -13.61 3.36
#